data_AF-A0A1G8RY94-F1
#
_entry.id   AF-A0A1G8RY94-F1
#
_cell.length_a   1.000
_cell.length_b   1.000
_cell.length_c   1.000
_cell.angle_alpha   90.00
_cell.angle_beta   90.00
_cell.angle_gamma   90.00
#
_symmetry.space_group_name_H-M   'P 1'
#
loop_
_entity.id
_entity.type
_entity.pdbx_description
1 polymer ?
#
loop_
_entity_poly.entity_id
_entity_poly.type
_entity_poly.pdbx_seq_one_letter_code
_entity_poly.pdbx_strand_id
1 'polypeptide(L)'
;MHTVHAMSYADYDFEINGQKASLEEIFPGFNENDRIGIVTRTPGGSMGANALIMSALTRFYDFFRPELGDDPGKLRIYPDYFVLHVGKRYMNHTMIDVWPPHKDVVVEEDDPEQILEAINDRGITRLVVEDI
;
A
#
# COMPACT_ATOMS: atom_id res chain seq x y z
N MET A 1 2.33 1.47 19.52
CA MET A 1 2.76 2.56 18.63
C MET A 1 1.94 2.42 17.35
N HIS A 2 1.05 3.36 17.06
CA HIS A 2 0.16 3.29 15.90
C HIS A 2 0.68 4.27 14.84
N THR A 3 0.81 3.85 13.58
CA THR A 3 1.39 4.67 12.49
C THR A 3 0.73 6.04 12.40
N VAL A 4 -0.59 6.08 12.59
CA VAL A 4 -1.44 7.29 12.68
C VAL A 4 -0.86 8.39 13.58
N HIS A 5 -0.20 8.04 14.69
CA HIS A 5 0.39 9.01 15.62
C HIS A 5 1.90 9.18 15.47
N ALA A 6 2.57 8.22 14.84
CA ALA A 6 4.02 8.17 14.78
C ALA A 6 4.61 8.81 13.51
N MET A 7 3.81 8.88 12.42
CA MET A 7 4.29 9.31 11.11
C MET A 7 3.23 10.15 10.36
N SER A 8 3.70 10.92 9.39
CA SER A 8 2.93 11.74 8.45
C SER A 8 3.55 11.72 7.06
N TYR A 9 2.81 12.15 6.04
CA TYR A 9 3.35 12.28 4.68
C TYR A 9 4.58 13.20 4.62
N ALA A 10 4.66 14.20 5.51
CA ALA A 10 5.77 15.15 5.54
C ALA A 10 7.11 14.53 6.00
N ASP A 11 7.10 13.29 6.49
CA ASP A 11 8.31 12.56 6.89
C ASP A 11 9.04 11.88 5.72
N TYR A 12 8.54 12.05 4.49
CA TYR A 12 9.08 11.43 3.28
C TYR A 12 9.52 12.48 2.26
N ASP A 13 10.65 12.23 1.61
CA ASP A 13 11.10 12.92 0.40
C ASP A 13 11.12 11.94 -0.78
N PHE A 14 10.95 12.47 -1.98
CA PHE A 14 10.91 11.69 -3.22
C PHE A 14 11.85 12.29 -4.26
N GLU A 15 12.40 11.42 -5.10
CA GLU A 15 13.14 11.83 -6.29
C GLU A 15 12.73 10.99 -7.50
N ILE A 16 12.56 11.64 -8.65
CA ILE A 16 12.40 10.99 -9.96
C ILE A 16 13.56 11.44 -10.83
N ASN A 17 14.39 10.50 -11.29
CA ASN A 17 15.60 10.78 -12.08
C ASN A 17 16.54 11.80 -11.38
N GLY A 18 16.69 11.70 -10.06
CA GLY A 18 17.53 12.59 -9.25
C GLY A 18 17.00 14.02 -9.11
N GLN A 19 15.75 14.27 -9.47
CA GLN A 19 15.06 15.55 -9.24
C GLN A 19 14.04 15.38 -8.12
N LYS A 20 13.96 16.35 -7.21
CA LYS A 20 12.96 16.37 -6.15
C LYS A 20 11.56 16.22 -6.75
N ALA A 21 10.78 15.31 -6.18
CA ALA A 21 9.44 14.97 -6.61
C ALA A 21 8.48 14.91 -5.42
N SER A 22 7.25 14.51 -5.70
CA SER A 22 6.17 14.33 -4.75
C SER A 22 5.40 13.02 -5.02
N LEU A 23 4.60 12.59 -4.04
CA LEU A 23 3.72 11.44 -4.25
C LEU A 23 2.70 11.68 -5.37
N GLU A 24 2.26 12.92 -5.58
CA GLU A 24 1.36 13.30 -6.69
C GLU A 24 2.03 13.11 -8.06
N GLU A 25 3.34 13.32 -8.16
CA GLU A 25 4.07 13.06 -9.41
C GLU A 25 4.26 11.56 -9.67
N ILE A 26 4.28 10.74 -8.62
CA ILE A 26 4.34 9.27 -8.72
C ILE A 26 2.94 8.70 -9.01
N PHE A 27 1.93 9.19 -8.30
CA PHE A 27 0.52 8.81 -8.41
C PHE A 27 -0.35 10.05 -8.69
N PRO A 28 -0.48 10.49 -9.95
CA PRO A 28 -1.28 11.65 -10.29
C PRO A 28 -2.74 11.51 -9.86
N GLY A 29 -3.28 12.51 -9.18
CA GLY A 29 -4.63 12.55 -8.62
C GLY A 29 -4.81 11.71 -7.36
N PHE A 30 -3.75 11.52 -6.56
CA PHE A 30 -3.80 10.65 -5.40
C PHE A 30 -4.80 11.16 -4.34
N ASN A 31 -5.72 10.30 -3.91
CA ASN A 31 -6.76 10.62 -2.95
C ASN A 31 -7.08 9.44 -2.03
N GLU A 32 -7.97 9.65 -1.07
CA GLU A 32 -8.34 8.68 -0.04
C GLU A 32 -8.99 7.38 -0.59
N ASN A 33 -9.49 7.40 -1.82
CA ASN A 33 -10.12 6.25 -2.47
C ASN A 33 -9.13 5.43 -3.33
N ASP A 34 -7.87 5.85 -3.42
CA ASP A 34 -6.86 5.08 -4.14
C ASP A 34 -6.60 3.72 -3.46
N ARG A 35 -6.56 2.67 -4.28
CA ARG A 35 -6.35 1.29 -3.88
C ARG A 35 -5.03 0.81 -4.47
N ILE A 36 -3.99 0.71 -3.64
CA ILE A 36 -2.65 0.30 -4.07
C ILE A 36 -2.56 -1.22 -4.06
N GLY A 37 -2.14 -1.80 -5.18
CA GLY A 37 -1.81 -3.22 -5.30
C GLY A 37 -0.33 -3.42 -5.54
N ILE A 38 0.27 -4.41 -4.88
CA ILE A 38 1.69 -4.76 -5.05
C ILE A 38 1.78 -6.20 -5.49
N VAL A 39 2.41 -6.45 -6.64
CA VAL A 39 2.68 -7.81 -7.09
C VAL A 39 4.06 -8.22 -6.58
N THR A 40 4.11 -9.24 -5.72
CA THR A 40 5.36 -9.80 -5.18
C THR A 40 5.61 -11.19 -5.75
N ARG A 41 6.77 -11.34 -6.41
CA ARG A 41 7.25 -12.59 -7.01
C ARG A 41 8.50 -13.12 -6.32
N THR A 42 9.23 -12.28 -5.59
CA THR A 42 10.49 -12.66 -4.94
C THR A 42 10.44 -12.49 -3.41
N PRO A 43 11.25 -13.25 -2.65
CA PRO A 43 11.39 -13.02 -1.22
C PRO A 43 11.80 -11.57 -0.92
N GLY A 44 10.93 -10.83 -0.22
CA GLY A 44 11.17 -9.43 0.13
C GLY A 44 10.92 -8.42 -0.99
N GLY A 45 10.43 -8.82 -2.17
CA GLY A 45 10.22 -7.90 -3.30
C GLY A 45 9.25 -6.74 -3.00
N SER A 46 8.17 -6.99 -2.25
CA SER A 46 7.28 -5.91 -1.76
C SER A 46 7.97 -4.92 -0.82
N MET A 47 9.04 -5.30 -0.12
CA MET A 47 9.79 -4.37 0.73
C MET A 47 10.58 -3.34 -0.08
N GLY A 48 10.91 -3.63 -1.34
CA GLY A 48 11.49 -2.65 -2.26
C GLY A 48 10.59 -1.42 -2.43
N ALA A 49 9.26 -1.60 -2.33
CA ALA A 49 8.29 -0.52 -2.40
C ALA A 49 7.92 0.08 -1.03
N ASN A 50 8.51 -0.37 0.09
CA ASN A 50 8.02 -0.05 1.44
C ASN A 50 7.93 1.46 1.72
N ALA A 51 8.93 2.24 1.33
CA ALA A 51 8.91 3.69 1.52
C ALA A 51 7.75 4.36 0.75
N LEU A 52 7.48 3.89 -0.47
CA LEU A 52 6.35 4.36 -1.28
C LEU A 52 5.01 3.98 -0.64
N ILE A 53 4.86 2.74 -0.16
CA ILE A 53 3.64 2.27 0.52
C ILE A 53 3.38 3.08 1.79
N MET A 54 4.40 3.24 2.62
CA MET A 54 4.27 3.91 3.92
C MET A 54 4.01 5.41 3.75
N SER A 55 4.57 6.04 2.72
CA SER A 55 4.25 7.44 2.38
C SER A 55 2.82 7.60 1.87
N ALA A 56 2.31 6.68 1.05
CA ALA A 56 0.91 6.68 0.62
C ALA A 56 -0.06 6.40 1.77
N LEU A 57 0.28 5.44 2.65
CA LEU A 57 -0.48 5.09 3.85
C LEU A 57 -0.60 6.27 4.80
N THR A 58 0.52 6.93 5.09
CA THR A 58 0.51 8.11 5.97
C THR A 58 -0.22 9.28 5.33
N ARG A 59 -0.12 9.45 4.00
CA ARG A 59 -0.94 10.40 3.25
C ARG A 59 -2.43 10.08 3.33
N PHE A 60 -2.82 8.81 3.26
CA PHE A 60 -4.20 8.38 3.48
C PHE A 60 -4.69 8.80 4.87
N TYR A 61 -3.91 8.52 5.92
CA TYR A 61 -4.28 8.93 7.28
C TYR A 61 -4.35 10.45 7.44
N ASP A 62 -3.56 11.22 6.71
CA ASP A 62 -3.65 12.68 6.71
C ASP A 62 -5.02 13.19 6.26
N PHE A 63 -5.72 12.49 5.37
CA PHE A 63 -7.08 12.85 4.95
C PHE A 63 -8.13 12.71 6.05
N PHE A 64 -7.88 11.87 7.06
CA PHE A 64 -8.82 11.55 8.14
C PHE A 64 -8.26 11.89 9.53
N ARG A 65 -7.10 12.55 9.61
CA ARG A 65 -6.34 12.70 10.87
C ARG A 65 -7.16 13.28 12.02
N PRO A 66 -8.05 14.26 11.82
CA PRO A 66 -8.94 14.76 12.88
C PRO A 66 -9.92 13.70 13.42
N GLU A 67 -10.36 12.77 12.58
CA GLU A 67 -11.38 11.74 12.88
C GLU A 67 -10.78 10.46 13.46
N LEU A 68 -9.49 10.20 13.24
CA LEU A 68 -8.80 9.00 13.72
C LEU A 68 -8.58 9.02 15.23
N GLY A 69 -8.57 7.84 15.85
CA GLY A 69 -8.22 7.67 17.26
C GLY A 69 -8.80 6.41 17.90
N ASP A 70 -8.42 6.17 19.15
CA ASP A 70 -8.85 5.00 19.91
C ASP A 70 -10.13 5.23 20.73
N ASP A 71 -10.51 6.49 20.96
CA ASP A 71 -11.64 6.88 21.80
C ASP A 71 -13.02 6.55 21.17
N PRO A 72 -14.08 6.39 21.98
CA PRO A 72 -15.44 6.22 21.46
C PRO A 72 -15.83 7.35 20.49
N GLY A 73 -16.30 6.96 19.30
CA GLY A 73 -16.69 7.90 18.24
C GLY A 73 -15.57 8.29 17.27
N LYS A 74 -14.34 7.80 17.46
CA LYS A 74 -13.23 7.94 16.51
C LYS A 74 -13.20 6.82 15.47
N LEU A 75 -12.62 7.12 14.31
CA LEU A 75 -12.43 6.17 13.21
C LEU A 75 -11.21 5.28 13.44
N ARG A 76 -11.39 3.98 13.18
CA ARG A 76 -10.32 2.98 13.10
C ARG A 76 -10.38 2.33 11.72
N ILE A 77 -9.70 2.94 10.77
CA ILE A 77 -9.76 2.60 9.35
C ILE A 77 -8.35 2.33 8.82
N TYR A 78 -8.27 1.54 7.77
CA TYR A 78 -7.06 1.19 7.06
C TYR A 78 -7.33 1.36 5.56
N PRO A 79 -6.36 1.87 4.77
CA PRO A 79 -6.57 2.00 3.34
C PRO A 79 -6.71 0.63 2.68
N ASP A 80 -7.36 0.60 1.52
CA ASP A 80 -7.48 -0.59 0.70
C ASP A 80 -6.21 -0.86 -0.10
N TYR A 81 -5.14 -1.19 0.61
CA TYR A 81 -3.86 -1.59 0.01
C TYR A 81 -3.68 -3.10 0.09
N PHE A 82 -3.16 -3.70 -0.96
CA PHE A 82 -3.11 -5.15 -1.13
C PHE A 82 -1.72 -5.59 -1.57
N VAL A 83 -1.29 -6.75 -1.07
CA VAL A 83 -0.10 -7.43 -1.58
C VAL A 83 -0.52 -8.75 -2.18
N LEU A 84 -0.23 -8.93 -3.46
CA LEU A 84 -0.49 -10.13 -4.26
C LEU A 84 0.82 -10.92 -4.36
N HIS A 85 0.94 -11.95 -3.54
CA HIS A 85 2.09 -12.85 -3.53
C HIS A 85 1.89 -13.96 -4.57
N VAL A 86 2.78 -14.05 -5.54
CA VAL A 86 2.70 -15.04 -6.63
C VAL A 86 3.37 -16.35 -6.20
N GLY A 87 2.64 -17.47 -6.36
CA GLY A 87 3.02 -18.83 -6.01
C GLY A 87 2.92 -19.15 -4.51
N LYS A 88 3.38 -18.26 -3.63
CA LYS A 88 3.34 -18.46 -2.18
C LYS A 88 3.45 -17.14 -1.43
N ARG A 89 3.01 -17.12 -0.18
CA ARG A 89 3.22 -15.97 0.71
C ARG A 89 4.70 -15.81 1.07
N TYR A 90 5.28 -14.66 0.77
CA TYR A 90 6.68 -14.34 1.08
C TYR A 90 6.87 -13.68 2.43
N MET A 91 5.85 -12.96 2.92
CA MET A 91 5.90 -12.26 4.20
C MET A 91 4.49 -11.86 4.68
N ASN A 92 4.43 -11.18 5.83
CA ASN A 92 3.22 -10.60 6.41
C ASN A 92 3.39 -9.08 6.49
N HIS A 93 2.40 -8.33 5.98
CA HIS A 93 2.46 -6.87 5.89
C HIS A 93 1.57 -6.15 6.92
N THR A 94 1.01 -6.86 7.90
CA THR A 94 0.16 -6.24 8.94
C THR A 94 0.92 -5.23 9.80
N MET A 95 2.24 -5.38 9.92
CA MET A 95 3.09 -4.45 10.67
C MET A 95 3.26 -3.08 9.99
N ILE A 96 2.90 -2.97 8.71
CA ILE A 96 2.91 -1.73 7.94
C ILE A 96 1.48 -1.31 7.55
N ASP A 97 0.50 -1.70 8.37
CA ASP A 97 -0.93 -1.35 8.22
C ASP A 97 -1.59 -1.79 6.89
N VAL A 98 -1.00 -2.77 6.20
CA VAL A 98 -1.74 -3.59 5.23
C VAL A 98 -2.63 -4.53 6.05
N TRP A 99 -3.79 -4.00 6.44
CA TRP A 99 -4.70 -4.64 7.37
C TRP A 99 -6.15 -4.50 6.90
N PRO A 100 -6.99 -5.54 7.09
CA PRO A 100 -6.74 -6.81 7.81
C PRO A 100 -6.04 -7.90 6.97
N PRO A 101 -5.70 -9.08 7.55
CA PRO A 101 -4.85 -10.08 6.91
C PRO A 101 -5.34 -10.64 5.57
N HIS A 102 -6.60 -10.43 5.19
CA HIS A 102 -7.11 -10.81 3.86
C HIS A 102 -6.58 -9.91 2.74
N LYS A 103 -5.89 -8.81 3.07
CA LYS A 103 -5.24 -7.92 2.10
C LYS A 103 -3.87 -8.44 1.64
N ASP A 104 -3.31 -9.41 2.35
CA ASP A 104 -2.22 -10.26 1.89
C ASP A 104 -2.80 -11.46 1.13
N VAL A 105 -2.68 -11.48 -0.18
CA VAL A 105 -3.33 -12.46 -1.07
C VAL A 105 -2.27 -13.35 -1.69
N VAL A 106 -2.52 -14.66 -1.76
CA VAL A 106 -1.69 -15.57 -2.55
C VAL A 106 -2.44 -15.88 -3.84
N VAL A 107 -1.73 -15.78 -4.96
CA VAL A 107 -2.19 -16.16 -6.29
C VAL A 107 -1.23 -17.21 -6.86
N GLU A 108 -1.71 -18.09 -7.73
CA GLU A 108 -0.98 -19.17 -8.37
C GLU A 108 0.12 -18.63 -9.30
N GLU A 109 1.23 -19.34 -9.39
CA GLU A 109 2.41 -18.89 -10.14
C GLU A 109 2.21 -18.98 -11.66
N ASP A 110 1.58 -20.06 -12.12
CA ASP A 110 1.38 -20.38 -13.53
C ASP A 110 0.04 -19.85 -14.09
N ASP A 111 -0.62 -18.94 -13.37
CA ASP A 111 -1.92 -18.37 -13.77
C ASP A 111 -1.92 -16.83 -13.75
N PRO A 112 -1.54 -16.20 -14.88
CA PRO A 112 -1.63 -14.75 -15.03
C PRO A 112 -3.07 -14.20 -14.95
N GLU A 113 -4.08 -15.01 -15.29
CA GLU A 113 -5.48 -14.58 -15.23
C GLU A 113 -5.90 -14.40 -13.77
N GLN A 114 -5.43 -15.23 -12.85
CA GLN A 114 -5.71 -15.07 -11.42
C GLN A 114 -5.08 -13.80 -10.84
N ILE A 115 -3.91 -13.36 -11.34
CA ILE A 115 -3.34 -12.06 -10.97
C ILE A 115 -4.27 -10.93 -11.44
N LEU A 116 -4.75 -10.99 -12.68
CA LEU A 116 -5.68 -10.00 -13.23
C LEU A 116 -7.04 -10.00 -12.50
N GLU A 117 -7.58 -11.16 -12.17
CA GLU A 117 -8.78 -11.32 -11.35
C GLU A 117 -8.58 -10.66 -9.98
N ALA A 118 -7.46 -10.95 -9.31
CA ALA A 118 -7.16 -10.36 -8.01
C ALA A 118 -7.05 -8.83 -8.06
N ILE A 119 -6.47 -8.29 -9.14
CA ILE A 119 -6.40 -6.84 -9.40
C ILE A 119 -7.79 -6.24 -9.59
N ASN A 120 -8.60 -6.86 -10.45
CA ASN A 120 -9.94 -6.36 -10.81
C ASN A 120 -10.93 -6.46 -9.65
N ASP A 121 -11.00 -7.58 -8.95
CA ASP A 121 -11.89 -7.80 -7.80
C ASP A 121 -11.64 -6.81 -6.67
N ARG A 122 -10.37 -6.40 -6.51
CA ARG A 122 -9.93 -5.41 -5.53
C ARG A 122 -9.87 -4.00 -6.09
N GLY A 123 -10.38 -3.78 -7.32
CA GLY A 123 -10.45 -2.47 -7.96
C GLY A 123 -9.16 -1.66 -7.81
N ILE A 124 -8.01 -2.30 -7.96
CA ILE A 124 -6.71 -1.66 -7.72
C ILE A 124 -6.56 -0.50 -8.71
N THR A 125 -6.33 0.71 -8.18
CA THR A 125 -6.18 1.94 -8.98
C THR A 125 -4.72 2.25 -9.28
N ARG A 126 -3.79 1.78 -8.44
CA ARG A 126 -2.33 1.94 -8.60
C ARG A 126 -1.66 0.58 -8.43
N LEU A 127 -0.97 0.11 -9.47
CA LEU A 127 -0.25 -1.16 -9.41
C LEU A 127 1.25 -0.91 -9.31
N VAL A 128 1.88 -1.49 -8.30
CA VAL A 128 3.33 -1.52 -8.11
C VAL A 128 3.83 -2.93 -8.40
N VAL A 129 4.87 -3.02 -9.23
CA VAL A 129 5.47 -4.29 -9.64
C VAL A 129 6.96 -4.27 -9.36
N GLU A 130 7.54 -5.45 -9.12
CA GLU A 130 8.99 -5.60 -9.03
C GLU A 130 9.66 -5.28 -10.37
N ASP A 131 10.82 -4.62 -10.32
CA ASP A 131 11.73 -4.45 -11.46
C ASP A 131 12.63 -5.69 -11.53
N ILE A 132 12.27 -6.65 -12.38
CA ILE A 132 12.89 -7.98 -12.50
C ILE A 132 13.31 -8.31 -13.93
#